data_AF-A0A6V8NJ74-F1
#
_entry.id   AF-A0A6V8NJ74-F1
#
_cell.length_a   1.000
_cell.length_b   1.000
_cell.length_c   1.000
_cell.angle_alpha   90.00
_cell.angle_beta   90.00
_cell.angle_gamma   90.00
#
_symmetry.space_group_name_H-M   'P 1'
#
loop_
_entity.id
_entity.type
_entity.pdbx_description
1 polymer ?
#
loop_
_entity_poly.entity_id
_entity_poly.type
_entity_poly.pdbx_seq_one_letter_code
_entity_poly.pdbx_strand_id
1 'polypeptide(L)'
;MIKLNLLAPRSYKSGATTNPHIVAALIDLSRQLGAKRIIIGEGAAVGHDTEKAFDECGFRVLATDKQVELVDFKKSEFVPMSISNGRVLRRIRVPKELVDSDVIINVPVMKTHDVFPATLGLKNMKGIIPERDKKRFHSWGLSQCIVDLNKVALPQGTVIDGTIAMEGMGPAHGTPVNLGILISSIDTVAADTVASLVMGIDPESIEYLRLASEQGLGCGIISEIEVRGLQVEEVKRKFSRLVLESGEFLKHGIRIMEEGACSGCRNTLSAVFSKLVSGD
;
A
#
# COMPACT_ATOMS: atom_id res chain seq x y z
N MET A 1 17.30 1.89 1.36
CA MET A 1 16.35 1.98 0.22
C MET A 1 15.09 2.70 0.64
N ILE A 2 14.54 3.56 -0.23
CA ILE A 2 13.22 4.17 -0.07
C ILE A 2 12.26 3.50 -1.05
N LYS A 3 11.24 2.80 -0.54
CA LYS A 3 10.23 2.08 -1.31
C LYS A 3 8.99 2.97 -1.48
N LEU A 4 8.64 3.29 -2.73
CA LEU A 4 7.49 4.15 -3.07
C LEU A 4 6.12 3.44 -3.04
N ASN A 5 5.07 4.09 -3.53
CA ASN A 5 3.83 3.49 -3.98
C ASN A 5 3.51 4.07 -5.36
N LEU A 6 4.01 3.46 -6.43
CA LEU A 6 3.69 3.88 -7.81
C LEU A 6 2.74 2.89 -8.45
N LEU A 7 1.44 3.12 -8.26
CA LEU A 7 0.42 2.29 -8.87
C LEU A 7 0.47 2.37 -10.41
N ALA A 8 0.43 3.59 -10.94
CA ALA A 8 0.33 3.91 -12.36
C ALA A 8 1.03 5.26 -12.63
N PRO A 9 1.40 5.58 -13.88
CA PRO A 9 2.00 6.87 -14.22
C PRO A 9 0.96 8.00 -14.08
N ARG A 10 0.86 8.58 -12.87
CA ARG A 10 -0.09 9.63 -12.53
C ARG A 10 0.50 10.51 -11.43
N SER A 11 0.15 11.80 -11.46
CA SER A 11 0.53 12.74 -10.40
C SER A 11 0.06 12.26 -9.02
N TYR A 12 0.89 12.52 -8.00
CA TYR A 12 0.54 12.27 -6.59
C TYR A 12 -0.76 12.99 -6.16
N LYS A 13 -1.13 14.08 -6.85
CA LYS A 13 -2.39 14.81 -6.66
C LYS A 13 -3.64 13.95 -6.91
N SER A 14 -3.49 12.79 -7.54
CA SER A 14 -4.56 11.81 -7.69
C SER A 14 -4.83 10.99 -6.41
N GLY A 15 -3.95 11.04 -5.41
CA GLY A 15 -3.99 10.16 -4.24
C GLY A 15 -3.63 8.70 -4.56
N ALA A 16 -3.18 8.40 -5.78
CA ALA A 16 -2.81 7.05 -6.20
C ALA A 16 -1.31 6.76 -5.98
N THR A 17 -0.46 7.80 -6.02
CA THR A 17 1.00 7.68 -6.04
C THR A 17 1.67 8.56 -4.99
N THR A 18 2.82 8.10 -4.48
CA THR A 18 3.57 8.81 -3.43
C THR A 18 3.97 10.22 -3.85
N ASN A 19 3.81 11.18 -2.94
CA ASN A 19 4.26 12.55 -3.13
C ASN A 19 5.81 12.65 -3.15
N PRO A 20 6.43 13.13 -4.25
CA PRO A 20 7.88 13.19 -4.38
C PRO A 20 8.54 14.14 -3.36
N HIS A 21 7.82 15.13 -2.81
CA HIS A 21 8.37 16.04 -1.81
C HIS A 21 8.68 15.32 -0.48
N ILE A 22 7.88 14.31 -0.11
CA ILE A 22 8.16 13.48 1.07
C ILE A 22 9.46 12.71 0.86
N VAL A 23 9.62 12.14 -0.33
CA VAL A 23 10.81 11.36 -0.68
C VAL A 23 12.06 12.23 -0.76
N ALA A 24 11.93 13.46 -1.26
CA ALA A 24 13.01 14.44 -1.23
C ALA A 24 13.51 14.71 0.21
N ALA A 25 12.58 14.93 1.14
CA ALA A 25 12.90 15.15 2.55
C ALA A 25 13.54 13.90 3.20
N LEU A 26 13.04 12.71 2.86
CA LEU A 26 13.61 11.45 3.36
C LEU A 26 15.03 11.20 2.84
N ILE A 27 15.34 11.59 1.59
CA ILE A 27 16.70 11.51 1.06
C ILE A 27 17.64 12.43 1.85
N ASP A 28 17.23 13.68 2.08
CA ASP A 28 18.04 14.66 2.81
C ASP A 28 18.28 14.20 4.25
N LEU A 29 17.24 13.74 4.95
CA LEU A 29 17.34 13.22 6.30
C LEU A 29 18.24 11.98 6.37
N SER A 30 18.09 11.05 5.41
CA SER A 30 18.93 9.84 5.36
C SER A 30 20.41 10.19 5.20
N ARG A 31 20.74 11.20 4.38
CA ARG A 31 22.11 11.69 4.22
C ARG A 31 22.65 12.33 5.49
N GLN A 32 21.85 13.14 6.16
CA GLN A 32 22.22 13.77 7.44
C GLN A 32 22.52 12.71 8.51
N LEU A 33 21.81 11.59 8.48
CA LEU A 33 22.04 10.43 9.35
C LEU A 33 23.19 9.53 8.89
N GLY A 34 23.90 9.88 7.82
CA GLY A 34 25.11 9.19 7.36
C GLY A 34 24.90 8.06 6.35
N ALA A 35 23.73 7.97 5.71
CA ALA A 35 23.50 6.99 4.64
C ALA A 35 24.47 7.19 3.48
N LYS A 36 25.29 6.16 3.20
CA LYS A 36 26.33 6.21 2.16
C LYS A 36 25.79 6.01 0.74
N ARG A 37 24.69 5.26 0.60
CA ARG A 37 23.99 5.01 -0.66
C ARG A 37 22.49 5.06 -0.42
N ILE A 38 21.79 5.79 -1.27
CA ILE A 38 20.34 5.91 -1.23
C ILE A 38 19.82 5.55 -2.62
N ILE A 39 18.86 4.64 -2.64
CA ILE A 39 18.13 4.25 -3.84
C ILE A 39 16.63 4.46 -3.59
N ILE A 40 15.92 4.83 -4.64
CA ILE A 40 14.47 4.90 -4.69
C ILE A 40 13.99 3.71 -5.54
N GLY A 41 13.08 2.90 -5.01
CA GLY A 41 12.66 1.67 -5.69
C GLY A 41 11.16 1.44 -5.70
N GLU A 42 10.67 0.89 -6.81
CA GLU A 42 9.30 0.43 -6.95
C GLU A 42 9.18 -0.63 -8.07
N GLY A 43 8.14 -1.46 -8.00
CA GLY A 43 7.61 -2.16 -9.15
C GLY A 43 6.15 -1.79 -9.33
N ALA A 44 5.82 -1.07 -10.40
CA ALA A 44 4.47 -0.55 -10.61
C ALA A 44 3.39 -1.64 -10.70
N ALA A 45 2.11 -1.26 -10.70
CA ALA A 45 1.03 -2.23 -10.82
C ALA A 45 1.13 -3.05 -12.12
N VAL A 46 0.48 -4.21 -12.12
CA VAL A 46 0.46 -5.12 -13.27
C VAL A 46 -0.04 -4.37 -14.50
N GLY A 47 0.67 -4.47 -15.63
CA GLY A 47 0.30 -3.79 -16.88
C GLY A 47 0.74 -2.34 -16.99
N HIS A 48 1.38 -1.77 -15.96
CA HIS A 48 2.00 -0.45 -16.02
C HIS A 48 3.52 -0.55 -16.14
N ASP A 49 4.12 0.32 -16.95
CA ASP A 49 5.58 0.47 -17.04
C ASP A 49 6.09 1.29 -15.85
N THR A 50 7.07 0.76 -15.11
CA THR A 50 7.61 1.42 -13.92
C THR A 50 8.50 2.63 -14.27
N GLU A 51 9.25 2.59 -15.37
CA GLU A 51 10.08 3.74 -15.79
C GLU A 51 9.20 4.93 -16.15
N LYS A 52 8.12 4.65 -16.91
CA LYS A 52 7.12 5.65 -17.23
C LYS A 52 6.47 6.21 -15.97
N ALA A 53 6.23 5.37 -14.96
CA ALA A 53 5.73 5.83 -13.66
C ALA A 53 6.75 6.71 -12.93
N PHE A 54 8.05 6.41 -12.96
CA PHE A 54 9.06 7.29 -12.39
C PHE A 54 9.10 8.67 -13.07
N ASP A 55 8.92 8.70 -14.40
CA ASP A 55 8.92 9.95 -15.15
C ASP A 55 7.69 10.79 -14.82
N GLU A 56 6.48 10.24 -14.99
CA GLU A 56 5.23 10.99 -14.83
C GLU A 56 4.89 11.33 -13.36
N CYS A 57 5.42 10.58 -12.40
CA CYS A 57 5.26 10.89 -10.98
C CYS A 57 6.32 11.87 -10.46
N GLY A 58 7.27 12.30 -11.31
CA GLY A 58 8.31 13.28 -10.97
C GLY A 58 9.54 12.72 -10.27
N PHE A 59 9.66 11.39 -10.16
CA PHE A 59 10.79 10.75 -9.49
C PHE A 59 12.07 10.77 -10.32
N ARG A 60 12.00 10.79 -11.65
CA ARG A 60 13.19 10.94 -12.51
C ARG A 60 13.92 12.25 -12.27
N VAL A 61 13.16 13.35 -12.25
CA VAL A 61 13.68 14.70 -11.96
C VAL A 61 14.24 14.72 -10.54
N LEU A 62 13.46 14.27 -9.55
CA LEU A 62 13.90 14.21 -8.16
C LEU A 62 15.20 13.40 -7.99
N ALA A 63 15.29 12.23 -8.62
CA ALA A 63 16.46 11.37 -8.53
C ALA A 63 17.71 12.00 -9.15
N THR A 64 17.53 12.76 -10.24
CA THR A 64 18.60 13.52 -10.88
C THR A 64 19.08 14.65 -9.97
N ASP A 65 18.15 15.47 -9.48
CA ASP A 65 18.44 16.61 -8.61
C ASP A 65 19.11 16.19 -7.31
N LYS A 66 18.62 15.09 -6.72
CA LYS A 66 19.15 14.54 -5.49
C LYS A 66 20.33 13.60 -5.73
N GLN A 67 20.72 13.29 -6.96
CA GLN A 67 21.80 12.35 -7.28
C GLN A 67 21.63 11.00 -6.55
N VAL A 68 20.48 10.37 -6.74
CA VAL A 68 20.16 9.03 -6.21
C VAL A 68 19.66 8.13 -7.34
N GLU A 69 19.79 6.83 -7.16
CA GLU A 69 19.42 5.86 -8.19
C GLU A 69 17.92 5.52 -8.13
N LEU A 70 17.29 5.35 -9.29
CA LEU A 70 15.96 4.76 -9.42
C LEU A 70 16.08 3.29 -9.82
N VAL A 71 15.32 2.44 -9.14
CA VAL A 71 15.33 0.99 -9.36
C VAL A 71 13.94 0.50 -9.70
N ASP A 72 13.76 0.01 -10.93
CA ASP A 72 12.58 -0.74 -11.34
C ASP A 72 12.70 -2.21 -10.90
N PHE A 73 12.00 -2.57 -9.83
CA PHE A 73 12.00 -3.93 -9.30
C PHE A 73 11.49 -4.97 -10.28
N LYS A 74 10.77 -4.58 -11.34
CA LYS A 74 10.35 -5.54 -12.38
C LYS A 74 11.53 -6.06 -13.20
N LYS A 75 12.63 -5.31 -13.25
CA LYS A 75 13.86 -5.63 -14.00
C LYS A 75 15.00 -6.14 -13.10
N SER A 76 14.85 -6.02 -11.78
CA SER A 76 15.84 -6.48 -10.82
C SER A 76 16.09 -8.00 -10.89
N GLU A 77 17.29 -8.39 -10.48
CA GLU A 77 17.54 -9.78 -10.11
C GLU A 77 16.69 -10.15 -8.90
N PHE A 78 16.09 -11.33 -8.92
CA PHE A 78 15.20 -11.81 -7.86
C PHE A 78 15.85 -12.94 -7.06
N VAL A 79 16.11 -12.67 -5.79
CA VAL A 79 16.70 -13.61 -4.83
C VAL A 79 15.61 -14.43 -4.14
N PRO A 80 15.69 -15.77 -4.11
CA PRO A 80 14.76 -16.61 -3.36
C PRO A 80 15.03 -16.53 -1.85
N MET A 81 13.96 -16.29 -1.10
CA MET A 81 13.94 -16.20 0.36
C MET A 81 13.00 -17.26 0.92
N SER A 82 13.45 -17.99 1.93
CA SER A 82 12.58 -18.91 2.69
C SER A 82 11.80 -18.12 3.73
N ILE A 83 10.52 -18.44 3.90
CA ILE A 83 9.65 -17.77 4.87
C ILE A 83 9.49 -18.69 6.07
N SER A 84 10.23 -18.39 7.14
CA SER A 84 10.05 -19.09 8.41
C SER A 84 8.61 -18.88 8.90
N ASN A 85 7.95 -19.98 9.31
CA ASN A 85 6.55 -19.97 9.73
C ASN A 85 5.57 -19.35 8.73
N GLY A 86 5.87 -19.39 7.43
CA GLY A 86 4.94 -18.99 6.38
C GLY A 86 3.71 -19.90 6.35
N ARG A 87 2.51 -19.32 6.36
CA ARG A 87 1.24 -20.09 6.45
C ARG A 87 0.73 -20.50 5.07
N VAL A 88 0.82 -19.62 4.08
CA VAL A 88 0.49 -19.88 2.66
C VAL A 88 1.77 -19.98 1.83
N LEU A 89 2.72 -19.07 2.03
CA LEU A 89 3.96 -19.04 1.25
C LEU A 89 5.11 -19.64 2.07
N ARG A 90 5.74 -20.69 1.56
CA ARG A 90 6.98 -21.26 2.16
C ARG A 90 8.26 -20.58 1.68
N ARG A 91 8.20 -19.98 0.50
CA ARG A 91 9.29 -19.23 -0.13
C ARG A 91 8.71 -18.13 -1.00
N ILE A 92 9.48 -17.07 -1.18
CA ILE A 92 9.17 -15.96 -2.05
C ILE A 92 10.43 -15.48 -2.75
N ARG A 93 10.29 -14.76 -3.84
CA ARG A 93 11.43 -14.09 -4.48
C ARG A 93 11.26 -12.59 -4.32
N VAL A 94 12.35 -11.91 -3.97
CA VAL A 94 12.41 -10.47 -3.76
C VAL A 94 13.58 -9.86 -4.54
N PRO A 95 13.52 -8.57 -4.91
CA PRO A 95 14.61 -7.87 -5.57
C PRO A 95 15.89 -7.95 -4.74
N LYS A 96 17.02 -8.14 -5.40
CA LYS A 96 18.33 -8.15 -4.76
C LYS A 96 18.58 -6.87 -3.94
N GLU A 97 18.07 -5.73 -4.40
CA GLU A 97 18.19 -4.44 -3.73
C GLU A 97 17.48 -4.38 -2.37
N LEU A 98 16.44 -5.20 -2.17
CA LEU A 98 15.84 -5.38 -0.84
C LEU A 98 16.83 -6.07 0.10
N VAL A 99 17.46 -7.14 -0.36
CA VAL A 99 18.39 -7.97 0.43
C VAL A 99 19.68 -7.20 0.74
N ASP A 100 20.17 -6.42 -0.21
CA ASP A 100 21.40 -5.64 -0.09
C ASP A 100 21.21 -4.34 0.72
N SER A 101 19.98 -4.00 1.12
CA SER A 101 19.68 -2.78 1.88
C SER A 101 19.75 -2.99 3.39
N ASP A 102 20.54 -2.18 4.09
CA ASP A 102 20.59 -2.17 5.56
C ASP A 102 19.29 -1.63 6.20
N VAL A 103 18.68 -0.65 5.54
CA VAL A 103 17.47 0.05 6.01
C VAL A 103 16.51 0.24 4.85
N ILE A 104 15.24 -0.13 5.07
CA ILE A 104 14.13 0.02 4.14
C ILE A 104 13.12 1.01 4.75
N ILE A 105 12.94 2.14 4.09
CA ILE A 105 11.92 3.13 4.42
C ILE A 105 10.78 2.99 3.41
N ASN A 106 9.61 2.57 3.88
CA ASN A 106 8.42 2.36 3.07
C ASN A 106 7.53 3.60 3.06
N VAL A 107 7.06 4.03 1.89
CA VAL A 107 6.29 5.27 1.72
C VAL A 107 4.96 5.00 1.01
N PRO A 108 4.01 4.29 1.68
CA PRO A 108 2.69 4.02 1.11
C PRO A 108 1.84 5.29 1.03
N VAL A 109 0.85 5.30 0.14
CA VAL A 109 -0.20 6.33 0.14
C VAL A 109 -1.40 5.82 0.93
N MET A 110 -1.97 6.69 1.77
CA MET A 110 -3.20 6.42 2.51
C MET A 110 -4.38 6.36 1.53
N LYS A 111 -4.91 5.16 1.28
CA LYS A 111 -6.04 5.00 0.35
C LYS A 111 -6.91 3.81 0.66
N THR A 112 -8.18 3.90 0.27
CA THR A 112 -9.07 2.74 0.28
C THR A 112 -8.59 1.69 -0.72
N HIS A 113 -8.99 0.45 -0.47
CA HIS A 113 -8.83 -0.63 -1.43
C HIS A 113 -10.21 -1.22 -1.73
N ASP A 114 -10.28 -1.91 -2.84
CA ASP A 114 -11.50 -2.56 -3.31
C ASP A 114 -11.65 -3.95 -2.66
N VAL A 115 -10.55 -4.64 -2.38
CA VAL A 115 -10.55 -5.96 -1.67
C VAL A 115 -10.53 -5.82 -0.14
N PHE A 116 -9.90 -4.76 0.36
CA PHE A 116 -9.70 -4.52 1.78
C PHE A 116 -10.23 -3.13 2.10
N PRO A 117 -10.60 -2.83 3.35
CA PRO A 117 -10.99 -1.47 3.69
C PRO A 117 -9.94 -0.40 3.32
N ALA A 118 -8.64 -0.72 3.41
CA ALA A 118 -7.54 0.19 3.07
C ALA A 118 -6.31 -0.51 2.47
N THR A 119 -5.48 0.24 1.75
CA THR A 119 -4.06 -0.08 1.51
C THR A 119 -3.17 0.83 2.32
N LEU A 120 -2.20 0.25 2.99
CA LEU A 120 -1.23 0.99 3.81
C LEU A 120 0.16 0.33 3.67
N GLY A 121 1.01 0.42 4.69
CA GLY A 121 2.40 0.00 4.70
C GLY A 121 2.60 -1.47 4.36
N LEU A 122 1.95 -2.40 5.06
CA LEU A 122 2.13 -3.84 4.84
C LEU A 122 1.76 -4.24 3.41
N LYS A 123 0.64 -3.71 2.92
CA LYS A 123 0.15 -3.99 1.56
C LYS A 123 1.07 -3.40 0.49
N ASN A 124 1.70 -2.26 0.76
CA ASN A 124 2.59 -1.57 -0.19
C ASN A 124 3.82 -2.41 -0.54
N MET A 125 4.28 -3.27 0.38
CA MET A 125 5.38 -4.19 0.12
C MET A 125 5.09 -5.20 -0.99
N LYS A 126 3.83 -5.39 -1.41
CA LYS A 126 3.52 -6.16 -2.62
C LYS A 126 4.14 -5.58 -3.91
N GLY A 127 4.65 -4.34 -3.88
CA GLY A 127 5.43 -3.75 -4.98
C GLY A 127 6.73 -4.50 -5.29
N ILE A 128 7.34 -5.13 -4.28
CA ILE A 128 8.65 -5.80 -4.36
C ILE A 128 8.57 -7.28 -4.77
N ILE A 129 7.46 -7.73 -5.37
CA ILE A 129 7.34 -9.13 -5.83
C ILE A 129 7.26 -9.19 -7.35
N PRO A 130 7.68 -10.31 -7.97
CA PRO A 130 7.54 -10.51 -9.40
C PRO A 130 6.10 -10.30 -9.87
N GLU A 131 5.93 -9.71 -11.05
CA GLU A 131 4.60 -9.35 -11.56
C GLU A 131 3.65 -10.56 -11.65
N ARG A 132 4.19 -11.73 -12.03
CA ARG A 132 3.43 -12.98 -12.08
C ARG A 132 2.85 -13.38 -10.70
N ASP A 133 3.57 -13.09 -9.63
CA ASP A 133 3.18 -13.43 -8.26
C ASP A 133 2.19 -12.39 -7.70
N LYS A 134 2.22 -11.15 -8.21
CA LYS A 134 1.21 -10.11 -7.89
C LYS A 134 -0.22 -10.56 -8.20
N LYS A 135 -0.45 -11.31 -9.28
CA LYS A 135 -1.77 -11.87 -9.61
C LYS A 135 -2.11 -13.05 -8.69
N ARG A 136 -1.17 -13.99 -8.53
CA ARG A 136 -1.33 -15.24 -7.76
C ARG A 136 -1.74 -15.02 -6.31
N PHE A 137 -1.24 -13.97 -5.66
CA PHE A 137 -1.63 -13.62 -4.29
C PHE A 137 -3.16 -13.51 -4.12
N HIS A 138 -3.90 -13.04 -5.14
CA HIS A 138 -5.35 -12.92 -5.05
C HIS A 138 -6.06 -14.28 -5.06
N SER A 139 -5.45 -15.30 -5.66
CA SER A 139 -5.99 -16.66 -5.72
C SER A 139 -5.57 -17.52 -4.52
N TRP A 140 -4.53 -17.13 -3.78
CA TRP A 140 -3.94 -17.93 -2.71
C TRP A 140 -4.33 -17.49 -1.29
N GLY A 141 -5.16 -16.46 -1.16
CA GLY A 141 -5.45 -15.82 0.13
C GLY A 141 -4.58 -14.58 0.33
N LEU A 142 -5.03 -13.48 -0.27
CA LEU A 142 -4.26 -12.24 -0.38
C LEU A 142 -3.73 -11.75 0.97
N SER A 143 -4.57 -11.77 2.01
CA SER A 143 -4.24 -11.29 3.36
C SER A 143 -3.04 -12.04 3.95
N GLN A 144 -3.10 -13.36 3.97
CA GLN A 144 -2.01 -14.17 4.52
C GLN A 144 -0.76 -14.13 3.65
N CYS A 145 -0.89 -14.01 2.31
CA CYS A 145 0.27 -13.79 1.45
C CYS A 145 0.98 -12.46 1.73
N ILE A 146 0.24 -11.40 2.09
CA ILE A 146 0.83 -10.11 2.50
C ILE A 146 1.60 -10.28 3.82
N VAL A 147 1.02 -10.96 4.80
CA VAL A 147 1.69 -11.23 6.08
C VAL A 147 2.94 -12.07 5.88
N ASP A 148 2.86 -13.15 5.11
CA ASP A 148 4.00 -14.02 4.82
C ASP A 148 5.12 -13.29 4.04
N LEU A 149 4.77 -12.38 3.12
CA LEU A 149 5.75 -11.50 2.47
C LEU A 149 6.45 -10.60 3.48
N ASN A 150 5.70 -9.95 4.38
CA ASN A 150 6.29 -9.02 5.34
C ASN A 150 7.14 -9.74 6.40
N LYS A 151 7.00 -11.05 6.63
CA LYS A 151 7.94 -11.82 7.47
C LYS A 151 9.40 -11.77 6.99
N VAL A 152 9.64 -11.50 5.70
CA VAL A 152 10.99 -11.40 5.11
C VAL A 152 11.30 -10.02 4.53
N ALA A 153 10.32 -9.12 4.52
CA ALA A 153 10.41 -7.81 3.87
C ALA A 153 9.81 -6.69 4.72
N LEU A 154 9.74 -6.86 6.03
CA LEU A 154 9.21 -5.84 6.94
C LEU A 154 10.11 -4.59 6.87
N PRO A 155 9.55 -3.40 6.59
CA PRO A 155 10.32 -2.16 6.60
C PRO A 155 10.80 -1.80 8.01
N GLN A 156 12.00 -1.24 8.13
CA GLN A 156 12.52 -0.68 9.39
C GLN A 156 11.89 0.68 9.72
N GLY A 157 11.27 1.33 8.74
CA GLY A 157 10.48 2.55 8.92
C GLY A 157 9.40 2.66 7.87
N THR A 158 8.24 3.16 8.25
CA THR A 158 7.11 3.44 7.35
C THR A 158 6.66 4.87 7.53
N VAL A 159 6.48 5.60 6.42
CA VAL A 159 5.96 6.96 6.36
C VAL A 159 4.76 6.96 5.42
N ILE A 160 3.56 6.91 5.98
CA ILE A 160 2.30 6.92 5.24
C ILE A 160 2.02 8.34 4.76
N ASP A 161 1.94 8.48 3.45
CA ASP A 161 1.57 9.71 2.75
C ASP A 161 0.04 9.90 2.81
N GLY A 162 -0.38 10.79 3.72
CA GLY A 162 -1.73 11.33 3.77
C GLY A 162 -1.79 12.77 3.26
N THR A 163 -0.79 13.26 2.51
CA THR A 163 -0.83 14.64 1.99
C THR A 163 -2.02 14.77 1.06
N ILE A 164 -2.06 13.93 0.02
CA ILE A 164 -3.24 13.65 -0.78
C ILE A 164 -3.52 12.14 -0.71
N ALA A 165 -4.50 11.76 0.09
CA ALA A 165 -5.04 10.42 0.23
C ALA A 165 -6.05 10.08 -0.89
N MET A 166 -6.62 8.88 -0.89
CA MET A 166 -7.70 8.50 -1.81
C MET A 166 -8.83 7.70 -1.12
N GLU A 167 -10.08 8.09 -1.35
CA GLU A 167 -11.28 7.40 -0.87
C GLU A 167 -12.16 6.86 -2.01
N GLY A 168 -13.16 6.04 -1.68
CA GLY A 168 -14.10 5.48 -2.65
C GLY A 168 -13.50 4.32 -3.43
N MET A 169 -13.49 4.40 -4.76
CA MET A 169 -13.02 3.36 -5.70
C MET A 169 -11.48 3.23 -5.78
N GLY A 170 -10.81 3.31 -4.62
CA GLY A 170 -9.40 3.00 -4.49
C GLY A 170 -9.12 1.52 -4.83
N PRO A 171 -7.86 1.15 -5.13
CA PRO A 171 -6.67 1.98 -5.00
C PRO A 171 -6.34 2.82 -6.23
N ALA A 172 -7.13 2.73 -7.31
CA ALA A 172 -6.81 3.30 -8.63
C ALA A 172 -7.75 4.40 -9.12
N HIS A 173 -9.04 4.32 -8.79
CA HIS A 173 -10.10 5.11 -9.41
C HIS A 173 -10.90 5.91 -8.36
N GLY A 174 -10.36 6.04 -7.16
CA GLY A 174 -11.00 6.77 -6.07
C GLY A 174 -10.91 8.28 -6.22
N THR A 175 -11.49 8.98 -5.25
CA THR A 175 -11.50 10.42 -5.15
C THR A 175 -10.33 10.88 -4.28
N PRO A 176 -9.49 11.84 -4.74
CA PRO A 176 -8.43 12.39 -3.92
C PRO A 176 -8.97 13.11 -2.68
N VAL A 177 -8.31 12.94 -1.53
CA VAL A 177 -8.65 13.58 -0.27
C VAL A 177 -7.41 14.29 0.26
N ASN A 178 -7.44 15.62 0.34
CA ASN A 178 -6.36 16.37 0.95
C ASN A 178 -6.51 16.34 2.48
N LEU A 179 -5.78 15.44 3.16
CA LEU A 179 -5.71 15.45 4.63
C LEU A 179 -4.54 16.31 5.11
N GLY A 180 -3.48 16.47 4.32
CA GLY A 180 -2.32 17.30 4.68
C GLY A 180 -1.48 16.74 5.83
N ILE A 181 -1.53 15.42 6.08
CA ILE A 181 -0.82 14.77 7.20
C ILE A 181 0.18 13.72 6.72
N LEU A 182 1.11 13.37 7.61
CA LEU A 182 1.97 12.21 7.48
C LEU A 182 1.86 11.38 8.77
N ILE A 183 1.89 10.05 8.64
CA ILE A 183 1.97 9.13 9.78
C ILE A 183 3.25 8.34 9.63
N SER A 184 4.13 8.38 10.63
CA SER A 184 5.41 7.67 10.58
C SER A 184 5.63 6.80 11.80
N SER A 185 6.16 5.59 11.60
CA SER A 185 6.56 4.68 12.68
C SER A 185 7.69 3.75 12.24
N ILE A 186 8.47 3.26 13.19
CA ILE A 186 9.39 2.13 12.99
C ILE A 186 8.67 0.77 13.07
N ASP A 187 7.41 0.77 13.50
CA ASP A 187 6.49 -0.37 13.46
C ASP A 187 5.42 -0.11 12.39
N THR A 188 5.49 -0.85 11.27
CA THR A 188 4.53 -0.73 10.17
C THR A 188 3.11 -1.12 10.58
N VAL A 189 2.93 -2.10 11.47
CA VAL A 189 1.61 -2.53 11.96
C VAL A 189 0.98 -1.41 12.77
N ALA A 190 1.76 -0.74 13.62
CA ALA A 190 1.29 0.41 14.39
C ALA A 190 0.93 1.59 13.48
N ALA A 191 1.75 1.90 12.47
CA ALA A 191 1.45 2.94 11.48
C ALA A 191 0.14 2.65 10.72
N ASP A 192 -0.02 1.41 10.25
CA ASP A 192 -1.21 0.98 9.52
C ASP A 192 -2.47 1.04 10.42
N THR A 193 -2.34 0.67 11.70
CA THR A 193 -3.41 0.76 12.70
C THR A 193 -3.87 2.20 12.89
N VAL A 194 -2.94 3.12 13.19
CA VAL A 194 -3.26 4.55 13.38
C VAL A 194 -3.85 5.15 12.11
N ALA A 195 -3.27 4.86 10.93
CA ALA A 195 -3.78 5.35 9.66
C ALA A 195 -5.20 4.84 9.36
N SER A 196 -5.51 3.58 9.66
CA SER A 196 -6.87 3.06 9.47
C SER A 196 -7.89 3.78 10.35
N LEU A 197 -7.56 4.08 11.61
CA LEU A 197 -8.41 4.87 12.51
C LEU A 197 -8.64 6.29 12.00
N VAL A 198 -7.58 6.94 11.48
CA VAL A 198 -7.68 8.27 10.85
C VAL A 198 -8.63 8.23 9.64
N MET A 199 -8.63 7.14 8.86
CA MET A 199 -9.58 6.92 7.76
C MET A 199 -11.01 6.58 8.23
N GLY A 200 -11.25 6.50 9.54
CA GLY A 200 -12.53 6.06 10.10
C GLY A 200 -12.84 4.59 9.83
N ILE A 201 -11.80 3.76 9.69
CA ILE A 201 -11.87 2.33 9.42
C ILE A 201 -11.42 1.59 10.68
N ASP A 202 -12.19 0.57 11.08
CA ASP A 202 -11.80 -0.33 12.15
C ASP A 202 -10.55 -1.16 11.74
N PRO A 203 -9.42 -1.07 12.46
CA PRO A 203 -8.22 -1.84 12.16
C PRO A 203 -8.47 -3.35 12.07
N GLU A 204 -9.36 -3.88 12.91
CA GLU A 204 -9.70 -5.31 12.97
C GLU A 204 -10.43 -5.79 11.70
N SER A 205 -11.12 -4.88 11.01
CA SER A 205 -11.76 -5.16 9.72
C SER A 205 -10.76 -5.29 8.56
N ILE A 206 -9.51 -4.88 8.75
CA ILE A 206 -8.43 -5.04 7.78
C ILE A 206 -7.72 -6.37 8.05
N GLU A 207 -8.17 -7.44 7.38
CA GLU A 207 -7.72 -8.80 7.68
C GLU A 207 -6.19 -8.98 7.70
N TYR A 208 -5.46 -8.41 6.73
CA TYR A 208 -4.00 -8.54 6.71
C TYR A 208 -3.31 -7.80 7.86
N LEU A 209 -3.92 -6.75 8.40
CA LEU A 209 -3.40 -5.96 9.51
C LEU A 209 -3.59 -6.73 10.82
N ARG A 210 -4.82 -7.20 11.06
CA ARG A 210 -5.14 -8.09 12.19
C ARG A 210 -4.24 -9.32 12.21
N LEU A 211 -4.12 -10.03 11.08
CA LEU A 211 -3.26 -11.21 10.97
C LEU A 211 -1.77 -10.90 11.18
N ALA A 212 -1.29 -9.71 10.81
CA ALA A 212 0.10 -9.30 11.05
C ALA A 212 0.36 -9.07 12.54
N SER A 213 -0.56 -8.40 13.23
CA SER A 213 -0.54 -8.21 14.69
C SER A 213 -0.55 -9.55 15.43
N GLU A 214 -1.50 -10.43 15.12
CA GLU A 214 -1.62 -11.78 15.71
C GLU A 214 -0.38 -12.67 15.46
N GLN A 215 0.36 -12.42 14.38
CA GLN A 215 1.58 -13.16 14.03
C GLN A 215 2.86 -12.50 14.50
N GLY A 216 2.76 -11.42 15.29
CA GLY A 216 3.91 -10.77 15.93
C GLY A 216 4.79 -9.96 14.99
N LEU A 217 4.24 -9.45 13.87
CA LEU A 217 4.99 -8.55 12.97
C LEU A 217 5.06 -7.11 13.52
N GLY A 218 4.23 -6.76 14.49
CA GLY A 218 4.14 -5.44 15.10
C GLY A 218 2.85 -5.29 15.91
N CYS A 219 2.63 -4.10 16.46
CA CYS A 219 1.50 -3.84 17.35
C CYS A 219 0.27 -3.31 16.59
N GLY A 220 -0.83 -4.08 16.64
CA GLY A 220 -2.16 -3.64 16.17
C GLY A 220 -3.09 -3.13 17.27
N ILE A 221 -2.63 -3.09 18.53
CA ILE A 221 -3.46 -2.78 19.69
C ILE A 221 -3.33 -1.28 20.01
N ILE A 222 -4.38 -0.50 19.72
CA ILE A 222 -4.32 0.97 19.85
C ILE A 222 -3.94 1.46 21.26
N SER A 223 -4.36 0.77 22.32
CA SER A 223 -4.01 1.14 23.69
C SER A 223 -2.53 0.98 24.03
N GLU A 224 -1.77 0.26 23.19
CA GLU A 224 -0.33 0.04 23.33
C GLU A 224 0.48 0.93 22.36
N ILE A 225 -0.18 1.74 21.53
CA ILE A 225 0.45 2.63 20.56
C ILE A 225 0.45 4.06 21.11
N GLU A 226 1.64 4.62 21.33
CA GLU A 226 1.81 6.03 21.69
C GLU A 226 1.73 6.91 20.43
N VAL A 227 0.66 7.70 20.30
CA VAL A 227 0.50 8.69 19.22
C VAL A 227 1.07 10.04 19.65
N ARG A 228 2.13 10.49 18.97
CA ARG A 228 2.76 11.80 19.19
C ARG A 228 2.38 12.80 18.10
N GLY A 229 2.21 14.07 18.50
CA GLY A 229 1.77 15.14 17.60
C GLY A 229 0.25 15.22 17.53
N LEU A 230 -0.29 15.35 16.31
CA LEU A 230 -1.74 15.39 16.05
C LEU A 230 -2.39 14.09 16.52
N GLN A 231 -3.44 14.20 17.32
CA GLN A 231 -4.20 13.06 17.80
C GLN A 231 -5.14 12.54 16.71
N VAL A 232 -5.43 11.24 16.75
CA VAL A 232 -6.27 10.56 15.76
C VAL A 232 -7.61 11.28 15.57
N GLU A 233 -8.30 11.61 16.67
CA GLU A 233 -9.62 12.23 16.61
C GLU A 233 -9.61 13.66 16.04
N GLU A 234 -8.47 14.37 16.06
CA GLU A 234 -8.34 15.72 15.47
C GLU A 234 -8.31 15.68 13.93
N VAL A 235 -7.79 14.59 13.36
CA VAL A 235 -7.58 14.44 11.91
C VAL A 235 -8.46 13.35 11.30
N LYS A 236 -9.27 12.67 12.12
CA LYS A 236 -10.13 11.58 11.70
C LYS A 236 -11.14 12.05 10.69
N ARG A 237 -11.20 11.33 9.57
CA ARG A 237 -12.19 11.52 8.53
C ARG A 237 -12.70 10.16 8.11
N LYS A 238 -14.02 9.99 8.13
CA LYS A 238 -14.65 8.77 7.62
C LYS A 238 -14.52 8.72 6.10
N PHE A 239 -13.66 7.85 5.59
CA PHE A 239 -13.48 7.68 4.15
C PHE A 239 -14.69 6.98 3.53
N SER A 240 -15.11 7.45 2.36
CA SER A 240 -16.05 6.71 1.51
C SER A 240 -15.42 5.39 1.07
N ARG A 241 -16.21 4.30 1.00
CA ARG A 241 -15.74 2.97 0.60
C ARG A 241 -16.70 2.35 -0.39
N LEU A 242 -16.16 1.53 -1.30
CA LEU A 242 -16.98 0.66 -2.14
C LEU A 242 -17.50 -0.48 -1.27
N VAL A 243 -18.82 -0.55 -1.08
CA VAL A 243 -19.47 -1.68 -0.42
C VAL A 243 -20.42 -2.30 -1.43
N LEU A 244 -20.22 -3.58 -1.74
CA LEU A 244 -21.22 -4.37 -2.46
C LEU A 244 -22.36 -4.70 -1.51
N GLU A 245 -23.40 -3.87 -1.49
CA GLU A 245 -24.62 -4.25 -0.81
C GLU A 245 -25.45 -5.15 -1.75
N SER A 246 -25.25 -6.47 -1.65
CA SER A 246 -26.05 -7.45 -2.40
C SER A 246 -27.57 -7.22 -2.21
N GLY A 247 -27.97 -6.71 -1.03
CA GLY A 247 -29.34 -6.32 -0.72
C GLY A 247 -29.87 -5.16 -1.57
N GLU A 248 -29.02 -4.23 -2.01
CA GLU A 248 -29.41 -3.11 -2.87
C GLU A 248 -29.70 -3.59 -4.30
N PHE A 249 -28.89 -4.51 -4.82
CA PHE A 249 -29.10 -5.11 -6.14
C PHE A 249 -30.34 -6.01 -6.17
N LEU A 250 -30.61 -6.74 -5.09
CA LEU A 250 -31.84 -7.54 -4.95
C LEU A 250 -33.11 -6.69 -5.07
N LYS A 251 -33.10 -5.43 -4.57
CA LYS A 251 -34.24 -4.49 -4.73
C LYS A 251 -34.53 -4.17 -6.21
N HIS A 252 -33.52 -4.29 -7.07
CA HIS A 252 -33.62 -4.05 -8.51
C HIS A 252 -33.77 -5.36 -9.31
N GLY A 253 -34.04 -6.50 -8.63
CA GLY A 253 -34.19 -7.81 -9.27
C GLY A 253 -32.86 -8.42 -9.76
N ILE A 254 -31.72 -7.85 -9.39
CA ILE A 254 -30.39 -8.32 -9.78
C ILE A 254 -29.86 -9.25 -8.69
N ARG A 255 -29.67 -10.53 -9.02
CA ARG A 255 -29.04 -11.52 -8.14
C ARG A 255 -27.59 -11.71 -8.54
N ILE A 256 -26.66 -11.36 -7.64
CA ILE A 256 -25.22 -11.57 -7.86
C ILE A 256 -24.84 -12.98 -7.37
N MET A 257 -24.29 -13.80 -8.27
CA MET A 257 -23.71 -15.10 -7.97
C MET A 257 -22.19 -14.96 -7.98
N GLU A 258 -21.57 -14.92 -6.80
CA GLU A 258 -20.14 -14.63 -6.65
C GLU A 258 -19.30 -15.81 -6.14
N GLU A 259 -19.89 -17.00 -6.06
CA GLU A 259 -19.21 -18.20 -5.59
C GLU A 259 -18.01 -18.52 -6.51
N GLY A 260 -16.80 -18.48 -5.95
CA GLY A 260 -15.55 -18.67 -6.69
C GLY A 260 -15.00 -17.42 -7.41
N ALA A 261 -15.69 -16.29 -7.38
CA ALA A 261 -15.18 -15.05 -7.96
C ALA A 261 -14.06 -14.45 -7.10
N CYS A 262 -12.94 -14.08 -7.74
CA CYS A 262 -11.90 -13.35 -7.01
C CYS A 262 -12.39 -11.95 -6.65
N SER A 263 -11.78 -11.35 -5.62
CA SER A 263 -12.16 -10.02 -5.16
C SER A 263 -12.08 -8.94 -6.26
N GLY A 264 -11.10 -9.01 -7.16
CA GLY A 264 -11.00 -8.09 -8.31
C GLY A 264 -12.19 -8.19 -9.28
N CYS A 265 -12.71 -9.40 -9.52
CA CYS A 265 -13.91 -9.60 -10.34
C CYS A 265 -15.17 -9.05 -9.66
N ARG A 266 -15.32 -9.30 -8.35
CA ARG A 266 -16.43 -8.75 -7.56
C ARG A 266 -16.43 -7.23 -7.59
N ASN A 267 -15.27 -6.61 -7.46
CA ASN A 267 -15.13 -5.15 -7.42
C ASN A 267 -15.37 -4.49 -8.77
N THR A 268 -14.95 -5.14 -9.85
CA THR A 268 -15.30 -4.69 -11.20
C THR A 268 -16.82 -4.67 -11.38
N LEU A 269 -17.50 -5.70 -10.89
CA LEU A 269 -18.97 -5.73 -10.88
C LEU A 269 -19.55 -4.61 -10.00
N SER A 270 -19.04 -4.39 -8.79
CA SER A 270 -19.55 -3.31 -7.92
C SER A 270 -19.39 -1.94 -8.54
N ALA A 271 -18.21 -1.65 -9.11
CA ALA A 271 -17.93 -0.34 -9.71
C ALA A 271 -18.82 -0.08 -10.93
N VAL A 272 -19.13 -1.11 -11.71
CA VAL A 272 -20.08 -1.02 -12.84
C VAL A 272 -21.50 -0.82 -12.31
N PHE A 273 -21.94 -1.65 -11.36
CA PHE A 273 -23.30 -1.59 -10.86
C PHE A 273 -23.58 -0.33 -10.02
N SER A 274 -22.61 0.16 -9.25
CA SER A 274 -22.77 1.39 -8.49
C SER A 274 -23.05 2.58 -9.41
N LYS A 275 -22.40 2.64 -10.58
CA LYS A 275 -22.68 3.66 -11.60
C LYS A 275 -24.06 3.49 -12.25
N LEU A 276 -24.43 2.24 -12.57
CA LEU A 276 -25.73 1.95 -13.19
C LEU A 276 -26.90 2.28 -12.26
N VAL A 277 -26.75 2.09 -10.95
CA VAL A 277 -27.79 2.36 -9.95
C VAL A 277 -27.81 3.83 -9.53
N SER A 278 -26.66 4.52 -9.49
CA SER A 278 -26.58 5.93 -9.12
C SER A 278 -27.09 6.90 -10.20
N GLY A 279 -27.24 6.42 -11.45
CA GLY A 279 -27.80 7.22 -12.55
C GLY A 279 -26.85 8.28 -13.14
N ASP A 280 -25.54 8.16 -12.87
CA ASP A 280 -24.47 9.02 -13.40
C ASP A 280 -23.78 8.42 -14.65
#